data_AF-A0A3A8MYC0-F1
#
_entry.id   AF-A0A3A8MYC0-F1
#
_cell.length_a   1.000
_cell.length_b   1.000
_cell.length_c   1.000
_cell.angle_alpha   90.00
_cell.angle_beta   90.00
_cell.angle_gamma   90.00
#
_symmetry.space_group_name_H-M   'P 1'
#
loop_
_entity.id
_entity.type
_entity.pdbx_description
1 polymer ?
#
loop_
_entity_poly.entity_id
_entity_poly.type
_entity_poly.pdbx_seq_one_letter_code
_entity_poly.pdbx_strand_id
1 'polypeptide(L)'
;MAKTFEKAVTGFNHNIKHKGKVYHVQTEDSGVNNPHIITHLFVGGNILASKKTSYADILNAENLAEVVRELMEEQHKEMLRNLINGVYDNYES
;
A
#
# COMPACT_ATOMS: atom_id res chain seq x y z
N MET A 1 1.79 -7.90 29.06
CA MET A 1 0.92 -8.62 28.11
C MET A 1 1.29 -8.17 26.72
N ALA A 2 1.89 -9.04 25.91
CA ALA A 2 2.12 -8.73 24.50
C ALA A 2 0.74 -8.60 23.82
N LYS A 3 0.46 -7.45 23.19
CA LYS A 3 -0.76 -7.28 22.40
C LYS A 3 -0.66 -8.26 21.24
N THR A 4 -1.46 -9.32 21.26
CA THR A 4 -1.61 -10.24 20.13
C THR A 4 -2.06 -9.41 18.93
N PHE A 5 -1.23 -9.32 17.91
CA PHE A 5 -1.54 -8.61 16.67
C PHE A 5 -2.52 -9.46 15.86
N GLU A 6 -3.80 -9.42 16.24
CA GLU A 6 -4.87 -10.15 15.54
C GLU A 6 -5.59 -9.27 14.50
N LYS A 7 -5.39 -7.95 14.54
CA LYS A 7 -6.13 -6.98 13.74
C LYS A 7 -5.22 -6.28 12.74
N ALA A 8 -5.70 -6.14 11.50
CA ALA A 8 -5.01 -5.44 10.43
C ALA A 8 -4.56 -4.03 10.83
N VAL A 9 -3.37 -3.62 10.36
CA VAL A 9 -2.87 -2.25 10.53
C VAL A 9 -3.76 -1.26 9.76
N THR A 10 -3.99 -0.08 10.33
CA THR A 10 -4.70 1.00 9.64
C THR A 10 -3.99 1.42 8.36
N GLY A 11 -4.75 1.44 7.25
CA GLY A 11 -4.25 1.78 5.92
C GLY A 11 -3.87 3.24 5.70
N PHE A 12 -3.24 3.49 4.55
CA PHE A 12 -2.85 4.82 4.08
C PHE A 12 -3.68 5.22 2.87
N ASN A 13 -4.11 6.48 2.82
CA ASN A 13 -4.93 7.02 1.74
C ASN A 13 -4.46 8.42 1.35
N HIS A 14 -4.15 8.64 0.07
CA HIS A 14 -3.75 9.95 -0.44
C HIS A 14 -4.38 10.25 -1.80
N ASN A 15 -4.89 11.48 -1.96
CA ASN A 15 -5.27 12.04 -3.26
C ASN A 15 -4.15 12.95 -3.77
N ILE A 16 -3.71 12.73 -5.00
CA ILE A 16 -2.60 13.47 -5.61
C ILE A 16 -3.00 13.96 -7.00
N LYS A 17 -2.68 15.23 -7.30
CA LYS A 17 -2.80 15.78 -8.65
C LYS A 17 -1.50 15.55 -9.41
N HIS A 18 -1.58 14.92 -10.57
CA HIS A 18 -0.45 14.71 -11.47
C HIS A 18 -0.94 14.85 -12.93
N LYS A 19 -0.22 15.64 -13.75
CA LYS A 19 -0.57 15.89 -15.16
C LYS A 19 -2.05 16.20 -15.44
N GLY A 20 -2.68 17.00 -14.57
CA GLY A 20 -4.07 17.43 -14.73
C GLY A 20 -5.13 16.39 -14.34
N LYS A 21 -4.75 15.18 -13.92
CA LYS A 21 -5.65 14.15 -13.39
C LYS A 21 -5.49 14.04 -11.86
N VAL A 22 -6.55 13.60 -11.18
CA VAL A 22 -6.51 13.26 -9.75
C VAL A 22 -6.37 11.75 -9.64
N TYR A 23 -5.33 11.34 -8.92
CA TYR A 23 -5.04 9.96 -8.59
C TYR A 23 -5.34 9.71 -7.12
N HIS A 24 -5.79 8.50 -6.80
CA HIS A 24 -5.98 8.04 -5.44
C HIS A 24 -5.03 6.88 -5.17
N VAL A 25 -4.24 6.96 -4.11
CA VAL A 25 -3.39 5.86 -3.65
C VAL A 25 -3.91 5.37 -2.33
N GLN A 26 -4.25 4.08 -2.28
CA GLN A 26 -4.77 3.38 -1.11
C GLN A 26 -3.80 2.24 -0.77
N THR A 27 -3.53 2.02 0.52
CA THR A 27 -2.72 0.89 0.99
C THR A 27 -3.38 0.23 2.18
N GLU A 28 -3.52 -1.09 2.12
CA GLU A 28 -4.26 -1.90 3.08
C GLU A 28 -3.46 -3.13 3.50
N ASP A 29 -3.63 -3.51 4.76
CA ASP A 29 -3.16 -4.78 5.31
C ASP A 29 -4.33 -5.76 5.36
N SER A 30 -4.14 -6.96 4.80
CA SER A 30 -5.15 -8.02 4.82
C SER A 30 -5.18 -8.83 6.12
N GLY A 31 -4.32 -8.50 7.08
CA GLY A 31 -4.23 -9.08 8.41
C GLY A 31 -3.53 -10.44 8.43
N VAL A 32 -3.25 -10.93 9.64
CA VAL A 32 -2.40 -12.12 9.86
C VAL A 32 -2.92 -13.42 9.26
N ASN A 33 -4.24 -13.53 9.06
CA ASN A 33 -4.86 -14.70 8.39
C ASN A 33 -4.58 -14.71 6.88
N ASN A 34 -4.19 -13.57 6.32
CA ASN A 34 -3.89 -13.39 4.91
C ASN A 34 -2.73 -12.39 4.77
N PRO A 35 -1.50 -12.78 5.14
CA PRO A 35 -0.42 -11.87 5.52
C PRO A 35 0.21 -11.17 4.33
N HIS A 36 -0.50 -10.15 3.83
CA HIS A 36 -0.05 -9.35 2.72
C HIS A 36 -0.58 -7.91 2.77
N ILE A 37 0.20 -7.02 2.18
CA ILE A 37 -0.09 -5.60 1.98
C ILE A 37 -0.44 -5.39 0.52
N ILE A 38 -1.55 -4.70 0.26
CA ILE A 38 -1.94 -4.27 -1.10
C ILE A 38 -1.90 -2.75 -1.16
N THR A 39 -1.29 -2.22 -2.22
CA THR A 39 -1.41 -0.82 -2.61
C THR A 39 -2.07 -0.73 -3.97
N HIS A 40 -3.12 0.08 -4.08
CA HIS A 40 -3.78 0.39 -5.34
C HIS A 40 -3.57 1.87 -5.70
N LEU A 41 -3.30 2.11 -6.98
CA LEU A 41 -3.35 3.42 -7.60
C LEU A 41 -4.59 3.48 -8.48
N PHE A 42 -5.45 4.47 -8.25
CA PHE A 42 -6.66 4.69 -9.02
C PHE A 42 -6.61 6.01 -9.79
N VAL A 43 -7.32 6.05 -10.91
CA VAL A 43 -7.65 7.28 -11.65
C VAL A 43 -9.08 7.17 -12.17
N GLY A 44 -9.93 8.15 -11.84
CA GLY A 44 -11.34 8.15 -12.27
C GLY A 44 -12.15 6.92 -11.84
N GLY A 45 -11.77 6.26 -10.74
CA GLY A 45 -12.41 5.03 -10.25
C GLY A 45 -11.85 3.73 -10.81
N ASN A 46 -10.94 3.78 -11.79
CA ASN A 46 -10.28 2.59 -12.34
C ASN A 46 -8.95 2.33 -11.64
N ILE A 47 -8.60 1.06 -11.42
CA ILE A 47 -7.27 0.66 -10.95
C ILE A 47 -6.30 0.81 -12.13
N LEU A 48 -5.28 1.64 -11.91
CA LEU A 48 -4.18 1.89 -12.83
C LEU A 48 -2.99 0.98 -12.56
N ALA A 49 -2.68 0.78 -11.28
CA ALA A 49 -1.60 -0.10 -10.86
C ALA A 49 -1.90 -0.71 -9.48
N SER A 50 -1.33 -1.87 -9.23
CA SER A 50 -1.41 -2.54 -7.94
C SER A 50 -0.05 -3.10 -7.55
N LYS A 51 0.27 -3.04 -6.26
CA LYS A 51 1.42 -3.72 -5.68
C LYS A 51 0.95 -4.59 -4.53
N LYS A 52 1.43 -5.83 -4.49
CA LYS A 52 1.14 -6.80 -3.43
C LYS A 52 2.44 -7.33 -2.86
N THR A 53 2.59 -7.28 -1.55
CA THR A 53 3.77 -7.77 -0.83
C THR A 53 3.33 -8.68 0.30
N SER A 54 3.87 -9.89 0.36
CA SER A 54 3.61 -10.79 1.49
C SER A 54 4.55 -10.46 2.65
N TYR A 55 4.06 -10.62 3.88
CA TYR A 55 4.86 -10.57 5.10
C TYR A 55 4.79 -11.89 5.89
N ALA A 56 4.41 -13.00 5.24
CA ALA A 56 4.27 -14.30 5.88
C ALA A 56 5.53 -14.74 6.66
N ASP A 57 6.71 -14.38 6.15
CA ASP A 57 8.01 -14.76 6.73
C ASP A 57 8.31 -14.08 8.07
N ILE A 58 7.60 -12.99 8.40
CA ILE A 58 7.84 -12.20 9.62
C ILE A 58 6.71 -12.31 10.64
N LEU A 59 5.75 -13.23 10.46
CA LEU A 59 4.60 -13.41 11.37
C LEU A 59 4.97 -13.62 12.84
N ASN A 60 6.19 -14.13 13.12
CA ASN A 60 6.67 -14.37 14.48
C ASN A 60 7.46 -13.18 15.08
N ALA A 61 7.53 -12.04 14.38
CA ALA A 61 8.22 -10.85 14.89
C ALA A 61 7.51 -10.30 16.13
N GLU A 62 8.26 -10.00 17.19
CA GLU A 62 7.71 -9.43 18.44
C GLU A 62 7.01 -8.08 18.22
N ASN A 63 7.47 -7.32 17.21
CA ASN A 63 6.94 -6.02 16.82
C ASN A 63 6.22 -6.06 15.46
N LEU A 64 5.58 -7.19 15.11
CA LEU A 64 4.93 -7.41 13.81
C LEU A 64 4.08 -6.22 13.33
N ALA A 65 3.27 -5.62 14.22
CA ALA A 65 2.41 -4.49 13.89
C ALA A 65 3.19 -3.27 13.36
N GLU A 66 4.34 -2.99 13.96
CA GLU A 66 5.21 -1.87 13.62
C GLU A 66 5.91 -2.15 12.29
N VAL A 67 6.45 -3.36 12.13
CA VAL A 67 7.12 -3.78 10.88
C VAL A 67 6.14 -3.77 9.70
N VAL A 68 4.92 -4.30 9.87
CA VAL A 68 3.88 -4.26 8.83
C VAL A 68 3.53 -2.80 8.48
N ARG A 69 3.41 -1.93 9.49
CA ARG A 69 3.16 -0.50 9.24
C ARG A 69 4.27 0.17 8.45
N GLU A 70 5.53 -0.12 8.76
CA GLU A 70 6.70 0.40 8.03
C GLU A 70 6.71 -0.08 6.58
N LEU A 71 6.47 -1.38 6.35
CA LEU A 71 6.36 -1.96 5.00
C LEU A 71 5.22 -1.31 4.20
N MET A 72 4.07 -1.08 4.84
CA MET A 72 2.95 -0.38 4.22
C MET A 72 3.32 1.06 3.82
N GLU A 73 4.00 1.79 4.71
CA GLU A 73 4.42 3.17 4.44
C GLU A 73 5.45 3.23 3.31
N GLU A 74 6.41 2.32 3.28
CA GLU A 74 7.40 2.22 2.21
C GLU A 74 6.73 1.93 0.86
N GLN A 75 5.88 0.89 0.81
CA GLN A 75 5.14 0.51 -0.39
C GLN A 75 4.25 1.64 -0.90
N HIS A 76 3.60 2.37 0.01
CA HIS A 76 2.79 3.53 -0.30
C HIS A 76 3.63 4.65 -0.93
N LYS A 77 4.73 5.05 -0.27
CA LYS A 77 5.64 6.09 -0.77
C LYS A 77 6.24 5.73 -2.12
N GLU A 78 6.57 4.47 -2.36
CA GLU A 78 7.03 3.99 -3.66
C GLU A 78 5.98 4.21 -4.75
N MET A 79 4.72 3.85 -4.50
CA MET A 79 3.62 4.11 -5.45
C MET A 79 3.49 5.62 -5.77
N LEU A 80 3.60 6.48 -4.74
CA LEU A 80 3.59 7.93 -4.94
C LEU A 80 4.77 8.41 -5.79
N ARG A 81 5.99 7.93 -5.53
CA ARG A 81 7.18 8.28 -6.30
C ARG A 81 7.06 7.82 -7.76
N ASN A 82 6.58 6.60 -7.99
CA ASN A 82 6.35 6.07 -9.33
C ASN A 82 5.36 6.93 -10.11
N LEU A 83 4.26 7.35 -9.46
CA LEU A 83 3.30 8.27 -10.06
C LEU A 83 3.96 9.60 -10.45
N ILE A 84 4.64 10.27 -9.52
CA ILE A 84 5.26 11.58 -9.77
C ILE A 84 6.36 11.50 -10.83
N ASN A 85 7.12 10.42 -10.85
CA ASN A 85 8.17 10.16 -11.84
C ASN A 85 7.62 9.72 -13.21
N GLY A 86 6.30 9.62 -13.36
CA GLY A 86 5.65 9.34 -14.64
C GLY A 86 5.65 7.88 -15.08
N VAL A 87 5.90 6.95 -14.16
CA VAL A 87 5.90 5.49 -14.45
C VAL A 87 4.57 5.04 -15.06
N TYR A 88 3.47 5.68 -14.69
CA TYR A 88 2.12 5.33 -15.13
C TYR A 88 1.55 6.26 -16.21
N ASP A 89 2.38 7.15 -16.78
CA ASP A 89 1.89 8.15 -17.74
C ASP A 89 1.46 7.55 -19.08
N ASN A 90 1.95 6.35 -19.42
CA ASN A 90 1.70 5.69 -20.70
C ASN A 90 0.51 4.73 -20.69
N TYR A 91 -0.27 4.69 -19.60
CA TYR A 91 -1.40 3.75 -19.49
C TYR A 91 -2.57 4.05 -20.45
N GLU A 92 -2.51 5.16 -21.19
CA GLU A 92 -3.48 5.47 -22.26
C GLU A 92 -2.88 5.19 -23.65
N SER A 93 -2.52 3.92 -23.89
CA SER A 93 -2.24 3.40 -25.23
C SER A 93 -3.47 2.72 -25.81
#